data_AF-A0A454TNX2-F1
#
_entry.id   AF-A0A454TNX2-F1
#
_cell.length_a   1.000
_cell.length_b   1.000
_cell.length_c   1.000
_cell.angle_alpha   90.00
_cell.angle_beta   90.00
_cell.angle_gamma   90.00
#
_symmetry.space_group_name_H-M   'P 1'
#
loop_
_entity.id
_entity.type
_entity.pdbx_description
1 polymer ?
#
loop_
_entity_poly.entity_id
_entity_poly.type
_entity_poly.pdbx_seq_one_letter_code
_entity_poly.pdbx_strand_id
1 'polypeptide(L)'
;MQPHPATATAIAPAPRAAVHPAIADTLPAQIVIVLTELFGTDLRQWHFLIDLFCDTVIQDLADLEAAIARGAAADVATAAHRIAGSARMLGHRAIGDAAHAVERIALSDDNGRAHPADLQHAFVGLRMQIDTFRRHACRCAWPDAGAPG
;
A
#
# COMPACT_ATOMS: atom_id res chain seq x y z
N MET A 1 -50.45 -43.67 3.99
CA MET A 1 -49.02 -43.33 3.77
C MET A 1 -48.96 -42.21 2.74
N GLN A 2 -48.97 -40.94 3.17
CA GLN A 2 -48.77 -39.79 2.27
C GLN A 2 -47.34 -39.26 2.47
N PRO A 3 -46.59 -38.93 1.41
CA PRO A 3 -45.33 -38.23 1.55
C PRO A 3 -45.59 -36.71 1.66
N HIS A 4 -45.01 -36.08 2.68
CA HIS A 4 -44.90 -34.62 2.76
C HIS A 4 -43.87 -34.11 1.74
N PRO A 5 -44.10 -32.96 1.07
CA PRO A 5 -43.03 -32.29 0.37
C PRO A 5 -42.17 -31.54 1.39
N ALA A 6 -40.88 -31.90 1.45
CA ALA A 6 -39.87 -31.11 2.13
C ALA A 6 -39.60 -29.85 1.30
N THR A 7 -40.00 -28.70 1.80
CA THR A 7 -39.63 -27.40 1.23
C THR A 7 -38.13 -27.23 1.42
N ALA A 8 -37.36 -27.52 0.36
CA ALA A 8 -35.96 -27.19 0.30
C ALA A 8 -35.84 -25.66 0.21
N THR A 9 -35.59 -25.02 1.34
CA THR A 9 -35.13 -23.63 1.38
C THR A 9 -33.79 -23.58 0.66
N ALA A 10 -33.83 -23.18 -0.61
CA ALA A 10 -32.65 -22.82 -1.36
C ALA A 10 -32.01 -21.64 -0.64
N ILE A 11 -30.89 -21.90 0.04
CA ILE A 11 -30.00 -20.87 0.54
C ILE A 11 -29.43 -20.20 -0.72
N ALA A 12 -30.01 -19.06 -1.10
CA ALA A 12 -29.45 -18.24 -2.16
C ALA A 12 -28.00 -17.89 -1.77
N PRO A 13 -27.02 -18.07 -2.65
CA PRO A 13 -25.67 -17.59 -2.38
C PRO A 13 -25.77 -16.08 -2.19
N ALA A 14 -25.33 -15.60 -1.02
CA ALA A 14 -25.19 -14.18 -0.75
C ALA A 14 -24.50 -13.52 -1.97
N PRO A 15 -24.99 -12.36 -2.44
CA PRO A 15 -24.30 -11.67 -3.51
C PRO A 15 -22.87 -11.46 -3.01
N ARG A 16 -21.90 -12.06 -3.72
CA ARG A 16 -20.49 -11.68 -3.57
C ARG A 16 -20.49 -10.18 -3.78
N ALA A 17 -20.47 -9.43 -2.68
CA ALA A 17 -20.49 -7.98 -2.69
C ALA A 17 -19.38 -7.58 -3.64
N ALA A 18 -19.79 -7.06 -4.80
CA ALA A 18 -18.85 -6.73 -5.85
C ALA A 18 -17.93 -5.69 -5.22
N VAL A 19 -16.64 -6.02 -5.08
CA VAL A 19 -15.62 -4.99 -4.86
C VAL A 19 -15.92 -3.92 -5.89
N HIS A 20 -16.18 -2.70 -5.44
CA HIS A 20 -16.68 -1.65 -6.32
C HIS A 20 -15.70 -1.52 -7.49
N PRO A 21 -16.08 -1.91 -8.73
CA PRO A 21 -15.12 -2.19 -9.80
C PRO A 21 -14.23 -0.97 -10.07
N ALA A 22 -14.80 0.23 -9.94
CA ALA A 22 -14.07 1.49 -10.07
C ALA A 22 -12.85 1.64 -9.13
N ILE A 23 -12.91 1.11 -7.89
CA ILE A 23 -11.79 1.17 -6.94
C ILE A 23 -10.77 0.08 -7.26
N ALA A 24 -11.24 -1.14 -7.57
CA ALA A 24 -10.38 -2.26 -7.94
C ALA A 24 -9.60 -2.00 -9.25
N ASP A 25 -10.20 -1.27 -10.18
CA ASP A 25 -9.57 -0.88 -11.46
C ASP A 25 -8.52 0.23 -11.29
N THR A 26 -8.60 0.99 -10.18
CA THR A 26 -7.71 2.13 -9.92
C THR A 26 -6.51 1.72 -9.06
N LEU A 27 -6.70 0.81 -8.11
CA LEU A 27 -5.66 0.37 -7.20
C LEU A 27 -4.87 -0.84 -7.75
N PRO A 28 -3.59 -0.99 -7.38
CA PRO A 28 -2.84 -2.21 -7.64
C PRO A 28 -3.57 -3.47 -7.16
N ALA A 29 -3.70 -4.48 -8.02
CA ALA A 29 -4.46 -5.70 -7.74
C ALA A 29 -4.07 -6.39 -6.43
N GLN A 30 -2.77 -6.39 -6.08
CA GLN A 30 -2.30 -7.03 -4.85
C GLN A 30 -2.82 -6.32 -3.59
N ILE A 31 -2.97 -4.99 -3.64
CA ILE A 31 -3.53 -4.20 -2.54
C ILE A 31 -5.02 -4.52 -2.39
N VAL A 32 -5.74 -4.60 -3.51
CA VAL A 32 -7.16 -4.99 -3.50
C VAL A 32 -7.35 -6.36 -2.85
N ILE A 33 -6.49 -7.33 -3.17
CA ILE A 33 -6.51 -8.68 -2.57
C ILE A 33 -6.31 -8.59 -1.05
N VAL A 34 -5.23 -7.94 -0.60
CA VAL A 34 -4.92 -7.81 0.84
C VAL A 34 -6.05 -7.12 1.61
N LEU A 35 -6.58 -6.01 1.08
CA LEU A 35 -7.68 -5.29 1.70
C LEU A 35 -8.97 -6.11 1.75
N THR A 36 -9.23 -6.90 0.69
CA THR A 36 -10.38 -7.82 0.65
C THR A 36 -10.25 -8.93 1.68
N GLU A 37 -9.05 -9.49 1.86
CA GLU A 37 -8.79 -10.54 2.84
C GLU A 37 -8.92 -10.02 4.28
N LEU A 38 -8.44 -8.80 4.55
CA LEU A 38 -8.45 -8.21 5.89
C LEU A 38 -9.80 -7.63 6.30
N PHE A 39 -10.49 -6.94 5.39
CA PHE A 39 -11.67 -6.13 5.70
C PHE A 39 -12.91 -6.49 4.87
N GLY A 40 -12.83 -7.54 4.05
CA GLY A 40 -13.92 -7.89 3.14
C GLY A 40 -14.23 -6.75 2.18
N THR A 41 -15.47 -6.31 2.14
CA THR A 41 -15.92 -5.20 1.26
C THR A 41 -16.16 -3.89 2.01
N ASP A 42 -15.60 -3.75 3.22
CA ASP A 42 -15.68 -2.50 3.97
C ASP A 42 -14.74 -1.44 3.37
N LEU A 43 -15.26 -0.72 2.38
CA LEU A 43 -14.53 0.34 1.67
C LEU A 43 -14.13 1.51 2.59
N ARG A 44 -14.78 1.69 3.74
CA ARG A 44 -14.36 2.71 4.71
C ARG A 44 -13.07 2.31 5.41
N GLN A 45 -12.96 1.04 5.81
CA GLN A 45 -11.71 0.49 6.36
C GLN A 45 -10.60 0.48 5.31
N TRP A 46 -10.92 0.18 4.05
CA TRP A 46 -9.96 0.27 2.95
C TRP A 46 -9.40 1.68 2.80
N HIS A 47 -10.30 2.68 2.72
CA HIS A 47 -9.93 4.08 2.60
C HIS A 47 -9.06 4.53 3.79
N PHE A 48 -9.49 4.23 5.01
CA PHE A 48 -8.73 4.56 6.23
C PHE A 48 -7.32 3.97 6.22
N LEU A 49 -7.17 2.68 5.87
CA LEU A 49 -5.85 2.05 5.84
C LEU A 49 -4.96 2.62 4.72
N ILE A 50 -5.53 2.93 3.57
CA ILE A 50 -4.79 3.55 2.45
C ILE A 50 -4.33 4.96 2.84
N ASP A 51 -5.19 5.77 3.46
CA ASP A 51 -4.84 7.10 3.95
C ASP A 51 -3.73 7.03 5.00
N LEU A 52 -3.89 6.15 6.00
CA LEU A 52 -2.87 5.92 7.03
C LEU A 52 -1.53 5.50 6.42
N PHE A 53 -1.55 4.60 5.44
CA PHE A 53 -0.35 4.21 4.72
C PHE A 53 0.26 5.40 3.99
N CYS A 54 -0.54 6.18 3.25
CA CYS A 54 -0.07 7.35 2.50
C CYS A 54 0.58 8.39 3.41
N ASP A 55 -0.03 8.69 4.56
CA ASP A 55 0.52 9.64 5.53
C ASP A 55 1.83 9.13 6.13
N THR A 56 1.86 7.84 6.49
CA THR A 56 3.06 7.19 7.04
C THR A 56 4.23 7.24 6.06
N VAL A 57 4.02 6.82 4.81
CA VAL A 57 5.12 6.79 3.82
C VAL A 57 5.57 8.18 3.38
N ILE A 58 4.72 9.20 3.49
CA ILE A 58 5.10 10.59 3.23
C ILE A 58 6.00 11.13 4.34
N GLN A 59 5.67 10.82 5.60
CA GLN A 59 6.56 11.17 6.71
C GLN A 59 7.89 10.44 6.60
N ASP A 60 7.88 9.14 6.30
CA ASP A 60 9.10 8.36 6.11
C ASP A 60 9.94 8.85 4.92
N LEU A 61 9.31 9.31 3.83
CA LEU A 61 10.00 9.91 2.69
C LEU A 61 10.71 11.21 3.09
N ALA A 62 10.07 12.05 3.92
CA ALA A 62 10.68 13.28 4.40
C ALA A 62 11.88 12.99 5.32
N ASP A 63 11.75 12.00 6.20
CA ASP A 63 12.84 11.53 7.06
C ASP A 63 14.01 10.99 6.21
N LEU A 64 13.70 10.20 5.19
CA LEU A 64 14.66 9.65 4.25
C LEU A 64 15.39 10.74 3.46
N GLU A 65 14.68 11.74 2.94
CA GLU A 65 15.28 12.88 2.23
C GLU A 65 16.24 13.65 3.14
N ALA A 66 15.82 13.91 4.38
CA ALA A 66 16.65 14.60 5.36
C ALA A 66 17.90 13.78 5.74
N ALA A 67 17.79 12.45 5.83
CA ALA A 67 18.92 11.56 6.09
C ALA A 67 19.91 11.52 4.92
N ILE A 68 19.41 11.51 3.67
CA ILE A 68 20.23 11.60 2.46
C ILE A 68 21.01 12.93 2.45
N ALA A 69 20.35 14.05 2.75
CA ALA A 69 20.98 15.36 2.81
C ALA A 69 22.08 15.46 3.87
N ARG A 70 21.96 14.73 4.98
CA ARG A 70 22.98 14.63 6.05
C ARG A 70 24.08 13.61 5.77
N GLY A 71 23.94 12.78 4.73
CA GLY A 71 24.86 11.66 4.48
C GLY A 71 24.81 10.57 5.55
N ALA A 72 23.69 10.44 6.28
CA ALA A 72 23.54 9.50 7.39
C ALA A 72 23.06 8.14 6.89
N ALA A 73 23.97 7.30 6.37
CA ALA A 73 23.64 6.02 5.72
C ALA A 73 22.75 5.08 6.57
N ALA A 74 23.01 4.98 7.88
CA ALA A 74 22.19 4.17 8.79
C ALA A 74 20.76 4.70 8.92
N ASP A 75 20.57 6.02 8.96
CA ASP A 75 19.25 6.66 9.02
C ASP A 75 18.50 6.48 7.70
N VAL A 76 19.20 6.61 6.57
CA VAL A 76 18.66 6.34 5.21
C VAL A 76 18.15 4.91 5.14
N ALA A 77 18.97 3.94 5.55
CA ALA A 77 18.59 2.52 5.57
C ALA A 77 17.37 2.29 6.47
N THR A 78 17.36 2.90 7.66
CA THR A 78 16.24 2.78 8.62
C THR A 78 14.93 3.32 8.04
N ALA A 79 14.93 4.53 7.49
CA ALA A 79 13.73 5.13 6.91
C ALA A 79 13.23 4.33 5.70
N ALA A 80 14.14 3.91 4.82
CA ALA A 80 13.82 3.05 3.68
C ALA A 80 13.23 1.69 4.11
N HIS A 81 13.77 1.09 5.18
CA HIS A 81 13.25 -0.15 5.76
C HIS A 81 11.80 0.00 6.25
N ARG A 82 11.46 1.12 6.93
CA ARG A 82 10.10 1.41 7.38
C ARG A 82 9.13 1.50 6.20
N ILE A 83 9.50 2.22 5.13
CA ILE A 83 8.71 2.30 3.90
C ILE A 83 8.52 0.91 3.28
N ALA A 84 9.58 0.12 3.19
CA ALA A 84 9.53 -1.23 2.63
C ALA A 84 8.59 -2.15 3.42
N GLY A 85 8.66 -2.10 4.74
CA GLY A 85 7.78 -2.86 5.65
C GLY A 85 6.31 -2.50 5.45
N SER A 86 5.97 -1.21 5.56
CA SER A 86 4.61 -0.70 5.39
C SER A 86 4.05 -1.03 4.00
N ALA A 87 4.85 -0.88 2.94
CA ALA A 87 4.42 -1.18 1.58
C ALA A 87 4.15 -2.68 1.38
N ARG A 88 4.97 -3.56 1.95
CA ARG A 88 4.76 -5.01 1.90
C ARG A 88 3.53 -5.44 2.70
N MET A 89 3.28 -4.82 3.85
CA MET A 89 2.05 -5.08 4.64
C MET A 89 0.79 -4.71 3.86
N LEU A 90 0.80 -3.61 3.11
CA LEU A 90 -0.32 -3.22 2.25
C LEU A 90 -0.39 -4.05 0.94
N GLY A 91 0.62 -4.87 0.63
CA GLY A 91 0.72 -5.63 -0.63
C GLY A 91 1.31 -4.85 -1.81
N HIS A 92 1.82 -3.63 -1.59
CA HIS A 92 2.39 -2.78 -2.62
C HIS A 92 3.86 -3.14 -2.95
N ARG A 93 4.07 -4.30 -3.62
CA ARG A 93 5.40 -4.84 -3.95
C ARG A 93 6.36 -3.84 -4.61
N ALA A 94 5.90 -3.08 -5.61
CA ALA A 94 6.77 -2.14 -6.34
C ALA A 94 7.45 -1.09 -5.44
N ILE A 95 6.67 -0.40 -4.57
CA ILE A 95 7.19 0.55 -3.58
C ILE A 95 8.10 -0.18 -2.58
N GLY A 96 7.70 -1.38 -2.13
CA GLY A 96 8.51 -2.19 -1.22
C GLY A 96 9.89 -2.54 -1.79
N ASP A 97 9.94 -2.92 -3.07
CA ASP A 97 11.19 -3.28 -3.76
C ASP A 97 12.04 -2.03 -4.04
N ALA A 98 11.42 -0.91 -4.40
CA ALA A 98 12.12 0.37 -4.58
C ALA A 98 12.73 0.88 -3.26
N ALA A 99 11.99 0.80 -2.15
CA ALA A 99 12.49 1.19 -0.84
C ALA A 99 13.61 0.28 -0.36
N HIS A 100 13.47 -1.03 -0.56
CA HIS A 100 14.53 -1.98 -0.26
C HIS A 100 15.78 -1.76 -1.13
N ALA A 101 15.65 -1.31 -2.38
CA ALA A 101 16.80 -0.93 -3.20
C ALA A 101 17.55 0.27 -2.61
N VAL A 102 16.84 1.29 -2.13
CA VAL A 102 17.42 2.43 -1.40
C VAL A 102 18.17 1.96 -0.15
N GLU A 103 17.54 1.09 0.65
CA GLU A 103 18.14 0.50 1.86
C GLU A 103 19.46 -0.22 1.54
N ARG A 104 19.47 -1.10 0.53
CA ARG A 104 20.70 -1.81 0.14
C ARG A 104 21.78 -0.88 -0.36
N ILE A 105 21.44 0.13 -1.17
CA ILE A 105 22.40 1.12 -1.64
C ILE A 105 22.99 1.83 -0.43
N ALA A 106 22.17 2.35 0.48
CA ALA A 106 22.66 3.02 1.69
C ALA A 106 23.64 2.17 2.52
N LEU A 107 23.43 0.86 2.60
CA LEU A 107 24.24 -0.08 3.38
C LEU A 107 25.42 -0.72 2.64
N SER A 108 25.63 -0.43 1.36
CA SER A 108 26.65 -1.10 0.53
C SER A 108 28.11 -0.71 0.82
N ASP A 109 28.43 -0.25 2.03
CA ASP A 109 29.73 0.37 2.35
C ASP A 109 30.61 -0.42 3.34
N ASP A 110 30.98 -1.64 2.96
CA ASP A 110 32.20 -2.28 3.51
C ASP A 110 33.31 -2.45 2.45
N ASN A 111 33.02 -2.25 1.15
CA ASN A 111 34.05 -2.44 0.11
C ASN A 111 33.91 -1.61 -1.17
N GLY A 112 33.12 -0.52 -1.16
CA GLY A 112 33.17 0.47 -2.23
C GLY A 112 31.84 0.97 -2.75
N ARG A 113 31.33 1.98 -2.05
CA ARG A 113 30.65 3.17 -2.60
C ARG A 113 29.31 2.90 -3.28
N ALA A 114 28.26 2.93 -2.47
CA ALA A 114 27.03 3.52 -2.96
C ALA A 114 27.32 4.95 -3.42
N HIS A 115 27.21 5.19 -4.73
CA HIS A 115 27.44 6.51 -5.26
C HIS A 115 26.29 7.41 -4.78
N PRO A 116 26.56 8.62 -4.24
CA PRO A 116 25.51 9.54 -3.83
C PRO A 116 24.47 9.78 -4.94
N ALA A 117 24.90 9.75 -6.21
CA ALA A 117 23.97 9.85 -7.33
C ALA A 117 23.08 8.61 -7.51
N ASP A 118 23.57 7.40 -7.23
CA ASP A 118 22.77 6.17 -7.29
C ASP A 118 21.70 6.18 -6.19
N LEU A 119 22.08 6.59 -4.97
CA LEU A 119 21.15 6.76 -3.87
C LEU A 119 20.09 7.81 -4.17
N GLN A 120 20.51 8.96 -4.72
CA GLN A 120 19.59 10.02 -5.14
C GLN A 120 18.64 9.56 -6.24
N HIS A 121 19.15 8.82 -7.23
CA HIS A 121 18.36 8.26 -8.31
C HIS A 121 17.31 7.27 -7.78
N ALA A 122 17.72 6.35 -6.92
CA ALA A 122 16.82 5.38 -6.28
C ALA A 122 15.75 6.08 -5.43
N PHE A 123 16.12 7.11 -4.66
CA PHE A 123 15.18 7.91 -3.87
C PHE A 123 14.14 8.62 -4.76
N VAL A 124 14.57 9.26 -5.84
CA VAL A 124 13.65 9.92 -6.79
C VAL A 124 12.68 8.90 -7.40
N GLY A 125 13.16 7.71 -7.77
CA GLY A 125 12.32 6.63 -8.27
C GLY A 125 11.27 6.17 -7.25
N LEU A 126 11.69 5.95 -6.00
CA LEU A 126 10.79 5.59 -4.89
C LEU A 126 9.71 6.66 -4.68
N ARG A 127 10.10 7.93 -4.62
CA ARG A 127 9.17 9.05 -4.43
C ARG A 127 8.13 9.11 -5.56
N MET A 128 8.55 8.95 -6.82
CA MET A 128 7.62 8.93 -7.95
C MET A 128 6.59 7.81 -7.85
N GLN A 129 6.99 6.62 -7.38
CA GLN A 129 6.05 5.50 -7.20
C GLN A 129 5.03 5.80 -6.09
N ILE A 130 5.49 6.31 -4.95
CA ILE A 130 4.61 6.71 -3.84
C ILE A 130 3.63 7.80 -4.29
N ASP A 131 4.12 8.84 -4.96
CA ASP A 131 3.26 9.92 -5.47
C ASP A 131 2.23 9.41 -6.51
N THR A 132 2.63 8.45 -7.34
CA THR A 132 1.72 7.82 -8.31
C THR A 132 0.62 7.04 -7.59
N PHE A 133 0.98 6.22 -6.61
CA PHE A 133 0.02 5.48 -5.81
C PHE A 133 -0.95 6.42 -5.08
N ARG A 134 -0.45 7.49 -4.45
CA ARG A 134 -1.29 8.50 -3.79
C ARG A 134 -2.29 9.15 -4.76
N ARG A 135 -1.84 9.52 -5.96
CA ARG A 135 -2.75 10.06 -6.99
C ARG A 135 -3.83 9.06 -7.39
N HIS A 136 -3.52 7.77 -7.48
CA HIS A 136 -4.53 6.74 -7.75
C HIS A 136 -5.51 6.60 -6.58
N ALA A 137 -5.00 6.55 -5.34
CA ALA A 137 -5.83 6.50 -4.13
C ALA A 137 -6.79 7.71 -4.03
N CYS A 138 -6.32 8.94 -4.28
CA CYS A 138 -7.18 10.14 -4.27
C CYS A 138 -8.22 10.18 -5.39
N ARG A 139 -8.04 9.41 -6.47
CA ARG A 139 -9.00 9.32 -7.59
C ARG A 139 -10.07 8.26 -7.36
N CYS A 140 -9.88 7.38 -6.37
CA CYS A 140 -10.88 6.37 -6.03
C CYS A 140 -12.14 7.07 -5.50
N ALA A 141 -13.30 6.62 -5.97
CA ALA A 141 -14.59 7.11 -5.49
C ALA A 141 -14.92 6.42 -4.15
N TRP A 142 -14.21 6.80 -3.09
CA TRP A 142 -14.46 6.30 -1.75
C TRP A 142 -15.87 6.70 -1.31
N PRO A 143 -16.64 5.79 -0.68
CA PRO A 143 -17.94 6.16 -0.14
C PRO A 143 -17.73 7.26 0.91
N ASP A 144 -18.48 8.36 0.78
CA ASP A 144 -18.36 9.51 1.68
C ASP A 144 -18.36 9.05 3.14
N ALA A 145 -17.35 9.49 3.89
CA ALA A 145 -17.27 9.36 5.33
C ALA A 145 -18.28 10.31 5.99
N GLY A 146 -19.57 10.19 5.66
CA GLY A 146 -20.54 11.22 6.03
C GLY A 146 -21.98 10.93 5.63
N ALA A 147 -22.60 9.94 6.27
CA ALA A 147 -24.01 10.04 6.61
C ALA A 147 -24.17 9.51 8.05
N PRO A 148 -24.17 10.38 9.08
CA PRO A 148 -24.80 10.01 10.33
C PRO A 148 -26.30 9.80 10.03
N GLY A 149 -26.77 8.58 10.26
CA GLY A 149 -28.21 8.30 10.30
C GLY A 149 -28.86 8.91 11.54
#